data_AF-A0A0S2TF84-F1
#
_entry.id   AF-A0A0S2TF84-F1
#
_cell.length_a   1.000
_cell.length_b   1.000
_cell.length_c   1.000
_cell.angle_alpha   90.00
_cell.angle_beta   90.00
_cell.angle_gamma   90.00
#
_symmetry.space_group_name_H-M   'P 1'
#
loop_
_entity.id
_entity.type
_entity.pdbx_description
1 polymer ?
#
loop_
_entity_poly.entity_id
_entity_poly.type
_entity_poly.pdbx_seq_one_letter_code
_entity_poly.pdbx_strand_id
1 'polypeptide(L)'
;MTDPKALIVLPRLQVQNANAVSGPLTWGFPSPTAFSGFVHALERRLANSLEEGFGGVGIVCHKFEPQVSQPAGKYTRVFNLARHPVGKDGKTAAIVEEGRAHMEVSLVIGLNDHLDEEDREAFLSELNRTLYLQRLAGGTLLPRRDRRYQPQYWSLPIDRQSQDVLFMKLRRRLLPGFALVQREDRLQQRLAWLRQTDAESNALDALLDLSRLNIEPDVPDPDNPDEKQWGIRKNPGWLVPIPVGYASISPLYQPGEVRNARDNETPFCFVENLYSLGEWVSPHRITTLQQLLWHQQADVEKGIYRCSNRYADFVTNTDINNK
;
A
#
# COMPACT_ATOMS: atom_id res chain seq x y z
N MET A 1 -3.18 15.36 13.05
CA MET A 1 -2.88 13.93 13.19
C MET A 1 -2.01 13.78 14.42
N THR A 2 -2.45 12.95 15.37
CA THR A 2 -1.73 12.68 16.62
C THR A 2 -0.57 11.74 16.32
N ASP A 3 0.60 12.00 16.89
CA ASP A 3 1.70 11.04 16.83
C ASP A 3 1.34 9.81 17.67
N PRO A 4 1.58 8.57 17.18
CA PRO A 4 1.24 7.37 17.91
C PRO A 4 2.09 7.25 19.19
N LYS A 5 1.49 6.71 20.26
CA LYS A 5 2.14 6.46 21.55
C LYS A 5 2.85 5.10 21.60
N ALA A 6 2.44 4.16 20.76
CA ALA A 6 3.08 2.85 20.63
C ALA A 6 2.95 2.30 19.21
N LEU A 7 3.61 1.17 18.95
CA LEU A 7 3.48 0.41 17.72
C LEU A 7 3.00 -1.01 18.00
N ILE A 8 2.08 -1.47 17.17
CA ILE A 8 1.74 -2.88 17.02
C ILE A 8 2.42 -3.41 15.76
N VAL A 9 3.33 -4.36 15.91
CA VAL A 9 3.99 -5.01 14.77
C VAL A 9 3.35 -6.38 14.56
N LEU A 10 2.81 -6.59 13.35
CA LEU A 10 2.28 -7.86 12.88
C LEU A 10 3.30 -8.49 11.91
N PRO A 11 4.20 -9.35 12.40
CA PRO A 11 5.32 -9.85 11.60
C PRO A 11 4.89 -10.95 10.61
N ARG A 12 5.30 -10.80 9.34
CA ARG A 12 5.34 -11.87 8.32
C ARG A 12 4.01 -12.64 8.18
N LEU A 13 2.92 -11.90 8.11
CA LEU A 13 1.58 -12.40 7.79
C LEU A 13 1.59 -13.05 6.42
N GLN A 14 1.17 -14.31 6.34
CA GLN A 14 1.02 -15.03 5.09
C GLN A 14 -0.41 -14.90 4.61
N VAL A 15 -0.58 -14.33 3.42
CA VAL A 15 -1.88 -14.13 2.80
C VAL A 15 -1.99 -14.98 1.55
N GLN A 16 -3.00 -15.85 1.52
CA GLN A 16 -3.31 -16.69 0.39
C GLN A 16 -4.44 -16.08 -0.45
N ASN A 17 -4.26 -16.02 -1.78
CA ASN A 17 -5.26 -15.53 -2.73
C ASN A 17 -5.70 -14.08 -2.45
N ALA A 18 -4.75 -13.20 -2.15
CA ALA A 18 -5.00 -11.76 -2.12
C ALA A 18 -5.33 -11.27 -3.55
N ASN A 19 -6.18 -10.24 -3.66
CA ASN A 19 -6.53 -9.62 -4.93
C ASN A 19 -5.28 -8.97 -5.55
N ALA A 20 -4.95 -9.36 -6.79
CA ALA A 20 -3.84 -8.83 -7.57
C ALA A 20 -4.26 -7.81 -8.64
N VAL A 21 -5.56 -7.50 -8.76
CA VAL A 21 -6.06 -6.38 -9.56
C VAL A 21 -6.28 -5.21 -8.62
N SER A 22 -5.28 -4.34 -8.50
CA SER A 22 -5.29 -3.25 -7.53
C SER A 22 -6.14 -2.05 -7.97
N GLY A 23 -6.33 -1.88 -9.28
CA GLY A 23 -7.24 -0.91 -9.87
C GLY A 23 -7.42 -1.15 -11.38
N PRO A 24 -8.31 -0.42 -12.06
CA PRO A 24 -8.53 -0.58 -13.50
C PRO A 24 -7.28 -0.49 -14.40
N LEU A 25 -6.23 0.23 -13.97
CA LEU A 25 -5.01 0.48 -14.74
C LEU A 25 -3.77 -0.23 -14.16
N THR A 26 -3.88 -0.85 -12.98
CA THR A 26 -2.74 -1.42 -12.27
C THR A 26 -3.03 -2.82 -11.77
N TRP A 27 -2.06 -3.70 -11.95
CA TRP A 27 -2.07 -5.05 -11.40
C TRP A 27 -0.77 -5.34 -10.65
N GLY A 28 -0.79 -6.32 -9.75
CA GLY A 28 0.32 -6.66 -8.88
C GLY A 28 -0.08 -6.56 -7.41
N PHE A 29 0.69 -5.81 -6.62
CA PHE A 29 0.45 -5.69 -5.19
C PHE A 29 -0.88 -4.97 -4.88
N PRO A 30 -1.65 -5.37 -3.84
CA PRO A 30 -2.92 -4.73 -3.51
C PRO A 30 -2.77 -3.24 -3.15
N SER A 31 -3.84 -2.46 -3.35
CA SER A 31 -3.89 -1.04 -2.97
C SER A 31 -3.60 -0.83 -1.48
N PRO A 32 -2.89 0.24 -1.07
CA PRO A 32 -2.78 0.66 0.33
C PRO A 32 -4.13 0.80 1.05
N THR A 33 -5.21 1.12 0.30
CA THR A 33 -6.58 1.20 0.85
C THR A 33 -7.07 -0.12 1.44
N ALA A 34 -6.63 -1.27 0.91
CA ALA A 34 -6.97 -2.58 1.45
C ALA A 34 -6.32 -2.82 2.82
N PHE A 35 -5.14 -2.27 3.06
CA PHE A 35 -4.42 -2.39 4.32
C PHE A 35 -4.97 -1.45 5.39
N SER A 36 -5.27 -0.21 5.01
CA SER A 36 -5.91 0.73 5.94
C SER A 36 -7.32 0.29 6.31
N GLY A 37 -8.11 -0.20 5.34
CA GLY A 37 -9.42 -0.79 5.61
C GLY A 37 -9.36 -2.05 6.48
N PHE A 38 -8.32 -2.87 6.33
CA PHE A 38 -8.08 -4.02 7.19
C PHE A 38 -7.79 -3.60 8.64
N VAL A 39 -6.92 -2.61 8.86
CA VAL A 39 -6.61 -2.08 10.19
C VAL A 39 -7.84 -1.44 10.83
N HIS A 40 -8.63 -0.68 10.06
CA HIS A 40 -9.90 -0.13 10.54
C HIS A 40 -10.91 -1.23 10.91
N ALA A 41 -10.96 -2.34 10.16
CA ALA A 41 -11.81 -3.48 10.51
C ALA A 41 -11.36 -4.18 11.80
N LEU A 42 -10.05 -4.22 12.08
CA LEU A 42 -9.51 -4.71 13.36
C LEU A 42 -9.90 -3.78 14.51
N GLU A 43 -9.70 -2.47 14.33
CA GLU A 43 -10.07 -1.44 15.30
C GLU A 43 -11.53 -1.55 15.72
N ARG A 44 -12.45 -1.66 14.76
CA ARG A 44 -13.89 -1.82 15.03
C ARG A 44 -14.23 -3.05 15.88
N ARG A 45 -13.44 -4.11 15.80
CA ARG A 45 -13.64 -5.34 16.58
C ARG A 45 -12.99 -5.28 17.96
N LEU A 46 -11.98 -4.43 18.10
CA LEU A 46 -11.24 -4.19 19.33
C LEU A 46 -11.65 -2.87 20.00
N ALA A 47 -12.77 -2.26 19.57
CA ALA A 47 -13.21 -0.94 20.02
C ALA A 47 -13.48 -0.87 21.54
N ASN A 48 -13.80 -1.99 22.18
CA ASN A 48 -13.98 -2.03 23.63
C ASN A 48 -12.65 -2.04 24.41
N SER A 49 -11.53 -2.25 23.72
CA SER A 49 -10.19 -2.36 24.31
C SER A 49 -9.28 -1.19 23.96
N LEU A 50 -9.76 -0.25 23.13
CA LEU A 50 -8.99 0.88 22.59
C LEU A 50 -9.85 2.14 22.68
N GLU A 51 -9.34 3.22 23.28
CA GLU A 51 -10.05 4.49 23.41
C GLU A 51 -9.75 5.41 22.22
N GLU A 52 -8.47 5.62 21.92
CA GLU A 52 -7.99 6.49 20.82
C GLU A 52 -7.72 5.71 19.51
N GLY A 53 -7.59 4.39 19.59
CA GLY A 53 -7.54 3.50 18.43
C GLY A 53 -6.23 3.49 17.66
N PHE A 54 -6.31 3.13 16.38
CA PHE A 54 -5.14 2.96 15.51
C PHE A 54 -4.81 4.22 14.71
N GLY A 55 -3.52 4.57 14.72
CA GLY A 55 -2.94 5.77 14.10
C GLY A 55 -2.32 5.53 12.72
N GLY A 56 -2.82 4.58 11.92
CA GLY A 56 -2.31 4.30 10.57
C GLY A 56 -1.47 3.03 10.44
N VAL A 57 -1.08 2.69 9.20
CA VAL A 57 -0.48 1.38 8.88
C VAL A 57 0.73 1.50 7.96
N GLY A 58 1.85 0.94 8.41
CA GLY A 58 3.05 0.69 7.62
C GLY A 58 2.97 -0.64 6.90
N ILE A 59 3.31 -0.65 5.61
CA ILE A 59 3.19 -1.82 4.74
C ILE A 59 4.60 -2.26 4.32
N VAL A 60 5.01 -3.47 4.73
CA VAL A 60 6.27 -4.07 4.29
C VAL A 60 5.98 -5.41 3.61
N CYS A 61 6.40 -5.54 2.36
CA CYS A 61 6.27 -6.78 1.60
C CYS A 61 7.59 -7.56 1.63
N HIS A 62 7.55 -8.80 2.08
CA HIS A 62 8.70 -9.71 2.15
C HIS A 62 8.75 -10.68 0.96
N LYS A 63 7.58 -11.11 0.50
CA LYS A 63 7.43 -11.97 -0.67
C LYS A 63 6.11 -11.65 -1.36
N PHE A 64 6.13 -11.58 -2.69
CA PHE A 64 4.93 -11.42 -3.51
C PHE A 64 5.00 -12.38 -4.69
N GLU A 65 3.97 -13.20 -4.86
CA GLU A 65 3.90 -14.26 -5.86
C GLU A 65 2.53 -14.22 -6.55
N PRO A 66 2.39 -13.46 -7.65
CA PRO A 66 1.15 -13.39 -8.41
C PRO A 66 0.92 -14.70 -9.18
N GLN A 67 -0.32 -15.16 -9.22
CA GLN A 67 -0.74 -16.35 -9.97
C GLN A 67 -0.96 -15.98 -11.44
N VAL A 68 0.15 -15.87 -12.17
CA VAL A 68 0.16 -15.49 -13.58
C VAL A 68 0.95 -16.49 -14.41
N SER A 69 0.64 -16.55 -15.69
CA SER A 69 1.40 -17.30 -16.69
C SER A 69 1.69 -16.42 -17.91
N GLN A 70 2.75 -16.73 -18.64
CA GLN A 70 3.11 -16.05 -19.86
C GLN A 70 2.77 -16.99 -21.04
N PRO A 71 1.81 -16.64 -21.90
CA PRO A 71 1.49 -17.44 -23.07
C PRO A 71 2.67 -17.53 -24.04
N ALA A 72 2.77 -18.64 -24.77
CA ALA A 72 3.83 -18.84 -25.76
C ALA A 72 3.80 -17.73 -26.82
N GLY A 73 4.97 -17.13 -27.09
CA GLY A 73 5.12 -16.06 -28.08
C GLY A 73 4.55 -14.69 -27.67
N LYS A 74 4.11 -14.50 -26.41
CA LYS A 74 3.65 -13.22 -25.88
C LYS A 74 4.59 -12.72 -24.80
N TYR A 75 4.77 -11.39 -24.71
CA TYR A 75 5.50 -10.76 -23.61
C TYR A 75 4.60 -10.50 -22.40
N THR A 76 3.31 -10.28 -22.63
CA THR A 76 2.33 -10.01 -21.57
C THR A 76 2.04 -11.26 -20.75
N ARG A 77 1.67 -11.05 -19.49
CA ARG A 77 1.21 -12.09 -18.58
C ARG A 77 -0.31 -12.09 -18.50
N VAL A 78 -0.88 -13.26 -18.27
CA VAL A 78 -2.31 -13.46 -18.04
C VAL A 78 -2.53 -14.09 -16.66
N PHE A 79 -3.69 -13.86 -16.05
CA PHE A 79 -4.02 -14.43 -14.75
C PHE A 79 -4.42 -15.90 -14.86
N ASN A 80 -4.01 -16.68 -13.88
CA ASN A 80 -4.48 -18.05 -13.72
C ASN A 80 -5.84 -18.00 -13.00
N LEU A 81 -6.89 -18.45 -13.69
CA LEU A 81 -8.27 -18.34 -13.20
C LEU A 81 -8.73 -19.61 -12.47
N ALA A 82 -9.74 -19.44 -11.63
CA ALA A 82 -10.43 -20.55 -10.97
C ALA A 82 -11.64 -21.02 -11.80
N ARG A 83 -11.93 -22.32 -11.74
CA ARG A 83 -13.18 -22.85 -12.29
C ARG A 83 -14.31 -22.64 -11.30
N HIS A 84 -15.31 -21.87 -11.68
CA HIS A 84 -16.52 -21.67 -10.90
C HIS A 84 -17.54 -22.80 -11.13
N PRO A 85 -18.48 -23.02 -10.18
CA PRO A 85 -19.58 -23.96 -10.37
C PRO A 85 -20.36 -23.68 -11.67
N VAL A 86 -20.90 -24.73 -12.26
CA VAL A 86 -21.75 -24.62 -13.47
C VAL A 86 -23.08 -23.93 -13.14
N GLY A 87 -23.69 -23.35 -14.17
CA GLY A 87 -25.01 -22.71 -14.09
C GLY A 87 -26.13 -23.72 -13.81
N LYS A 88 -27.34 -23.19 -13.56
CA LYS A 88 -28.54 -24.01 -13.28
C LYS A 88 -28.89 -24.95 -14.44
N ASP A 89 -28.51 -24.60 -15.66
CA ASP A 89 -28.69 -25.39 -16.88
C ASP A 89 -27.53 -26.37 -17.14
N GLY A 90 -26.56 -26.47 -16.22
CA GLY A 90 -25.37 -27.31 -16.35
C GLY A 90 -24.28 -26.73 -17.26
N LYS A 91 -24.48 -25.52 -17.83
CA LYS A 91 -23.49 -24.88 -18.70
C LYS A 91 -22.42 -24.14 -17.90
N THR A 92 -21.27 -23.95 -18.53
CA THR A 92 -20.17 -23.16 -17.95
C THR A 92 -20.63 -21.72 -17.69
N ALA A 93 -20.40 -21.24 -16.47
CA ALA A 93 -20.64 -19.84 -16.13
C ALA A 93 -19.72 -18.90 -16.93
N ALA A 94 -20.14 -17.65 -17.10
CA ALA A 94 -19.29 -16.63 -17.70
C ALA A 94 -17.97 -16.51 -16.91
N ILE A 95 -16.85 -16.43 -17.64
CA ILE A 95 -15.53 -16.29 -17.03
C ILE A 95 -15.38 -14.84 -16.59
N VAL A 96 -15.23 -14.64 -15.28
CA VAL A 96 -14.84 -13.36 -14.69
C VAL A 96 -13.36 -13.46 -14.31
N GLU A 97 -12.53 -12.58 -14.87
CA GLU A 97 -11.11 -12.58 -14.56
C GLU A 97 -10.87 -11.97 -13.17
N GLU A 98 -10.38 -12.80 -12.24
CA GLU A 98 -9.93 -12.37 -10.92
C GLU A 98 -8.43 -12.62 -10.78
N GLY A 99 -7.65 -11.55 -10.63
CA GLY A 99 -6.22 -11.67 -10.34
C GLY A 99 -5.98 -12.07 -8.88
N ARG A 100 -5.16 -13.10 -8.67
CA ARG A 100 -4.80 -13.59 -7.33
C ARG A 100 -3.30 -13.63 -7.11
N ALA A 101 -2.87 -13.41 -5.87
CA ALA A 101 -1.49 -13.53 -5.45
C ALA A 101 -1.36 -14.15 -4.06
N HIS A 102 -0.23 -14.82 -3.82
CA HIS A 102 0.25 -15.13 -2.48
C HIS A 102 1.23 -14.04 -2.03
N MET A 103 1.11 -13.59 -0.80
CA MET A 103 2.04 -12.59 -0.27
C MET A 103 2.41 -12.86 1.18
N GLU A 104 3.61 -12.43 1.55
CA GLU A 104 4.06 -12.38 2.93
C GLU A 104 4.39 -10.92 3.27
N VAL A 105 3.65 -10.36 4.23
CA VAL A 105 3.71 -8.93 4.59
C VAL A 105 3.89 -8.75 6.09
N SER A 106 4.62 -7.72 6.51
CA SER A 106 4.56 -7.24 7.89
C SER A 106 3.80 -5.92 7.93
N LEU A 107 2.92 -5.77 8.92
CA LEU A 107 2.21 -4.51 9.16
C LEU A 107 2.77 -3.85 10.41
N VAL A 108 3.05 -2.55 10.32
CA VAL A 108 3.45 -1.72 11.46
C VAL A 108 2.31 -0.75 11.73
N ILE A 109 1.52 -1.01 12.74
CA ILE A 109 0.32 -0.23 13.05
C ILE A 109 0.67 0.78 14.14
N GLY A 110 0.42 2.06 13.90
CA GLY A 110 0.49 3.07 14.94
C GLY A 110 -0.64 2.86 15.95
N LEU A 111 -0.34 2.95 17.24
CA LEU A 111 -1.33 2.90 18.31
C LEU A 111 -1.36 4.25 19.02
N ASN A 112 -2.53 4.87 19.09
CA ASN A 112 -2.72 6.15 19.78
C ASN A 112 -2.93 5.94 21.28
N ASP A 113 -3.34 4.74 21.69
CA ASP A 113 -3.45 4.33 23.09
C ASP A 113 -2.12 3.93 23.71
N HIS A 114 -2.05 3.99 25.03
CA HIS A 114 -1.03 3.33 25.82
C HIS A 114 -1.62 2.07 26.45
N LEU A 115 -0.94 0.93 26.33
CA LEU A 115 -1.32 -0.29 27.04
C LEU A 115 -0.41 -0.51 28.23
N ASP A 116 -1.01 -0.69 29.41
CA ASP A 116 -0.32 -1.07 30.63
C ASP A 116 0.25 -2.49 30.54
N GLU A 117 1.32 -2.77 31.28
CA GLU A 117 2.04 -4.03 31.18
C GLU A 117 1.17 -5.27 31.46
N GLU A 118 0.22 -5.13 32.37
CA GLU A 118 -0.69 -6.19 32.80
C GLU A 118 -1.69 -6.56 31.69
N ASP A 119 -2.14 -5.57 30.90
CA ASP A 119 -3.16 -5.76 29.85
C ASP A 119 -2.57 -6.12 28.48
N ARG A 120 -1.27 -5.87 28.26
CA ARG A 120 -0.59 -6.09 26.97
C ARG A 120 -0.74 -7.52 26.45
N GLU A 121 -0.55 -8.52 27.31
CA GLU A 121 -0.59 -9.91 26.86
C GLU A 121 -2.01 -10.34 26.47
N ALA A 122 -2.99 -9.96 27.29
CA ALA A 122 -4.40 -10.21 27.01
C ALA A 122 -4.84 -9.53 25.71
N PHE A 123 -4.47 -8.26 25.52
CA PHE A 123 -4.77 -7.51 24.30
C PHE A 123 -4.12 -8.15 23.06
N LEU A 124 -2.82 -8.49 23.11
CA LEU A 124 -2.13 -9.11 21.97
C LEU A 124 -2.71 -10.49 21.62
N SER A 125 -3.17 -11.25 22.61
CA SER A 125 -3.86 -12.52 22.40
C SER A 125 -5.20 -12.33 21.68
N GLU A 126 -6.00 -11.36 22.12
CA GLU A 126 -7.29 -11.04 21.50
C GLU A 126 -7.13 -10.45 20.09
N LEU A 127 -6.15 -9.57 19.90
CA LEU A 127 -5.75 -9.06 18.60
C LEU A 127 -5.38 -10.20 17.66
N ASN A 128 -4.56 -11.16 18.12
CA ASN A 128 -4.13 -12.30 17.31
C ASN A 128 -5.30 -13.19 16.91
N ARG A 129 -6.23 -13.46 17.84
CA ARG A 129 -7.45 -14.21 17.56
C ARG A 129 -8.31 -13.50 16.52
N THR A 130 -8.52 -12.19 16.69
CA THR A 130 -9.31 -11.35 15.79
C THR A 130 -8.69 -11.24 14.40
N LEU A 131 -7.36 -11.18 14.32
CA LEU A 131 -6.57 -11.09 13.11
C LEU A 131 -6.87 -12.23 12.13
N TYR A 132 -6.84 -13.48 12.60
CA TYR A 132 -7.06 -14.66 11.75
C TYR A 132 -8.53 -14.90 11.41
N LEU A 133 -9.47 -14.14 11.99
CA LEU A 133 -10.88 -14.11 11.58
C LEU A 133 -11.14 -13.11 10.45
N GLN A 134 -10.14 -12.33 10.04
CA GLN A 134 -10.24 -11.35 8.95
C GLN A 134 -9.63 -11.86 7.64
N ARG A 135 -9.87 -11.09 6.58
CA ARG A 135 -9.21 -11.25 5.27
C ARG A 135 -8.44 -9.99 4.94
N LEU A 136 -7.25 -10.14 4.37
CA LEU A 136 -6.42 -9.03 3.92
C LEU A 136 -6.43 -8.99 2.38
N ALA A 137 -6.88 -7.87 1.81
CA ALA A 137 -7.07 -7.70 0.36
C ALA A 137 -7.88 -8.85 -0.28
N GLY A 138 -8.93 -9.32 0.40
CA GLY A 138 -9.77 -10.45 -0.04
C GLY A 138 -9.16 -11.84 0.21
N GLY A 139 -7.86 -11.92 0.51
CA GLY A 139 -7.13 -13.16 0.77
C GLY A 139 -7.26 -13.65 2.22
N THR A 140 -6.99 -14.94 2.42
CA THR A 140 -7.05 -15.60 3.73
C THR A 140 -5.70 -15.51 4.43
N LEU A 141 -5.70 -15.17 5.72
CA LEU A 141 -4.50 -15.18 6.56
C LEU A 141 -4.21 -16.61 7.03
N LEU A 142 -3.01 -17.11 6.73
CA LEU A 142 -2.56 -18.43 7.16
C LEU A 142 -1.92 -18.35 8.55
N PRO A 143 -2.39 -19.13 9.53
CA PRO A 143 -1.88 -19.08 10.89
C PRO A 143 -0.44 -19.58 10.99
N ARG A 144 0.39 -18.86 11.76
CA ARG A 144 1.76 -19.25 12.08
C ARG A 144 1.88 -19.49 13.59
N ARG A 145 2.36 -20.69 13.96
CA ARG A 145 2.45 -21.11 15.38
C ARG A 145 3.71 -20.61 16.09
N ASP A 146 4.76 -20.27 15.35
CA ASP A 146 6.04 -19.84 15.94
C ASP A 146 5.91 -18.45 16.58
N ARG A 147 6.43 -18.31 17.81
CA ARG A 147 6.35 -17.11 18.64
C ARG A 147 6.89 -15.86 17.93
N ARG A 148 7.87 -16.01 17.03
CA ARG A 148 8.44 -14.86 16.29
C ARG A 148 7.44 -14.20 15.33
N TYR A 149 6.35 -14.90 14.98
CA TYR A 149 5.30 -14.42 14.09
C TYR A 149 4.05 -13.90 14.84
N GLN A 150 4.08 -13.89 16.17
CA GLN A 150 2.99 -13.34 16.97
C GLN A 150 3.02 -11.81 16.95
N PRO A 151 1.85 -11.15 17.13
CA PRO A 151 1.78 -9.70 17.31
C PRO A 151 2.69 -9.21 18.43
N GLN A 152 3.29 -8.04 18.26
CA GLN A 152 4.23 -7.45 19.20
C GLN A 152 3.82 -6.03 19.53
N TYR A 153 3.87 -5.68 20.82
CA TYR A 153 3.72 -4.32 21.30
C TYR A 153 5.08 -3.66 21.52
N TRP A 154 5.23 -2.44 21.03
CA TRP A 154 6.45 -1.64 21.15
C TRP A 154 6.06 -0.26 21.66
N SER A 155 6.33 0.02 22.93
CA SER A 155 6.13 1.37 23.49
C SER A 155 7.07 2.36 22.79
N LEU A 156 6.56 3.50 22.35
CA LEU A 156 7.41 4.54 21.76
C LEU A 156 7.96 5.43 22.89
N PRO A 157 9.30 5.52 23.04
CA PRO A 157 9.90 6.43 24.01
C PRO A 157 9.56 7.88 23.70
N ILE A 158 9.55 8.73 24.73
CA ILE A 158 9.33 10.18 24.56
C ILE A 158 10.59 10.84 23.98
N ASP A 159 11.77 10.33 24.34
CA ASP A 159 13.05 10.88 23.91
C ASP A 159 13.47 10.37 22.52
N ARG A 160 14.01 11.29 21.71
CA ARG A 160 14.39 11.03 20.32
C ARG A 160 15.51 9.97 20.18
N GLN A 161 16.46 9.95 21.12
CA GLN A 161 17.58 9.00 21.05
C GLN A 161 17.10 7.55 21.22
N SER A 162 16.21 7.30 22.18
CA SER A 162 15.64 5.97 22.40
C SER A 162 14.68 5.58 21.27
N GLN A 163 13.96 6.54 20.68
CA GLN A 163 13.19 6.31 19.46
C GLN A 163 14.08 5.85 18.30
N ASP A 164 15.24 6.47 18.07
CA ASP A 164 16.18 6.07 17.01
C ASP A 164 16.67 4.63 17.21
N VAL A 165 17.03 4.26 18.44
CA VAL A 165 17.45 2.89 18.78
C VAL A 165 16.33 1.88 18.57
N LEU A 166 15.11 2.20 19.00
CA LEU A 166 13.92 1.37 18.77
C LEU A 166 13.70 1.18 17.27
N PHE A 167 13.80 2.26 16.51
CA PHE A 167 13.55 2.23 15.09
C PHE A 167 14.62 1.45 14.32
N MET A 168 15.90 1.53 14.72
CA MET A 168 16.95 0.65 14.20
C MET A 168 16.62 -0.84 14.42
N LYS A 169 16.09 -1.22 15.60
CA LYS A 169 15.63 -2.59 15.88
C LYS A 169 14.45 -2.98 14.99
N LEU A 170 13.49 -2.08 14.79
CA LEU A 170 12.34 -2.30 13.93
C LEU A 170 12.78 -2.55 12.48
N ARG A 171 13.63 -1.68 11.92
CA ARG A 171 14.14 -1.81 10.54
C ARG A 171 14.81 -3.17 10.31
N ARG A 172 15.61 -3.65 11.27
CA ARG A 172 16.26 -4.98 11.19
C ARG A 172 15.25 -6.13 11.15
N ARG A 173 14.15 -6.04 11.90
CA ARG A 173 13.08 -7.06 11.90
C ARG A 173 12.22 -7.03 10.64
N LEU A 174 12.14 -5.89 9.97
CA LEU A 174 11.42 -5.73 8.70
C LEU A 174 12.22 -6.27 7.50
N LEU A 175 13.46 -6.74 7.70
CA LEU A 175 14.23 -7.43 6.67
C LEU A 175 13.98 -8.94 6.66
N PRO A 176 14.19 -9.60 5.51
CA PRO A 176 14.28 -9.03 4.17
C PRO A 176 12.89 -8.63 3.68
N GLY A 177 12.68 -7.36 3.37
CA GLY A 177 11.41 -6.83 2.88
C GLY A 177 11.57 -5.42 2.32
N PHE A 178 10.53 -4.92 1.66
CA PHE A 178 10.48 -3.56 1.11
C PHE A 178 9.24 -2.84 1.63
N ALA A 179 9.43 -1.62 2.12
CA ALA A 179 8.36 -0.74 2.57
C ALA A 179 7.74 -0.03 1.36
N LEU A 180 6.41 0.00 1.29
CA LEU A 180 5.69 0.78 0.30
C LEU A 180 5.44 2.19 0.83
N VAL A 181 5.90 3.20 0.10
CA VAL A 181 5.74 4.63 0.46
C VAL A 181 5.18 5.42 -0.72
N GLN A 182 4.60 6.59 -0.45
CA GLN A 182 4.06 7.47 -1.49
C GLN A 182 5.14 8.46 -1.97
N ARG A 183 5.23 8.67 -3.28
CA ARG A 183 6.15 9.60 -3.95
C ARG A 183 5.40 10.58 -4.86
N GLU A 184 4.41 11.27 -4.30
CA GLU A 184 3.66 12.31 -5.00
C GLU A 184 4.58 13.46 -5.47
N ASP A 185 5.64 13.75 -4.70
CA ASP A 185 6.69 14.71 -5.05
C ASP A 185 7.34 14.42 -6.41
N ARG A 186 7.67 13.14 -6.68
CA ARG A 186 8.29 12.73 -7.94
C ARG A 186 7.31 12.82 -9.12
N LEU A 187 6.04 12.52 -8.87
CA LEU A 187 4.99 12.66 -9.87
C LEU A 187 4.80 14.13 -10.27
N GLN A 188 4.75 15.04 -9.29
CA GLN A 188 4.66 16.49 -9.53
C GLN A 188 5.89 17.04 -10.24
N GLN A 189 7.11 16.64 -9.81
CA GLN A 189 8.36 17.00 -10.49
C GLN A 189 8.35 16.57 -11.96
N ARG A 190 7.86 15.35 -12.24
CA ARG A 190 7.80 14.84 -13.60
C ARG A 190 6.79 15.59 -14.45
N LEU A 191 5.62 15.87 -13.90
CA LEU A 191 4.59 16.67 -14.57
C LEU A 191 5.12 18.06 -14.94
N ALA A 192 5.82 18.72 -14.00
CA ALA A 192 6.43 20.02 -14.26
C ALA A 192 7.48 19.96 -15.37
N TRP A 193 8.28 18.88 -15.44
CA TRP A 193 9.25 18.67 -16.51
C TRP A 193 8.56 18.45 -17.87
N LEU A 194 7.51 17.61 -17.94
CA LEU A 194 6.78 17.35 -19.18
C LEU A 194 6.14 18.62 -19.74
N ARG A 195 5.62 19.47 -18.86
CA ARG A 195 5.02 20.76 -19.21
C ARG A 195 5.99 21.79 -19.79
N GLN A 196 7.30 21.56 -19.69
CA GLN A 196 8.30 22.40 -20.38
C GLN A 196 8.30 22.13 -21.89
N THR A 197 7.94 20.92 -22.31
CA THR A 197 7.88 20.52 -23.72
C THR A 197 6.45 20.55 -24.25
N ASP A 198 5.48 20.15 -23.43
CA ASP A 198 4.05 20.10 -23.78
C ASP A 198 3.18 20.61 -22.64
N ALA A 199 2.66 21.84 -22.77
CA ALA A 199 1.88 22.52 -21.73
C ALA A 199 0.59 21.78 -21.34
N GLU A 200 0.01 20.97 -22.24
CA GLU A 200 -1.24 20.23 -22.01
C GLU A 200 -1.03 18.89 -21.28
N SER A 201 0.23 18.50 -21.04
CA SER A 201 0.56 17.28 -20.30
C SER A 201 -0.11 17.26 -18.91
N ASN A 202 -0.70 16.10 -18.59
CA ASN A 202 -1.46 15.89 -17.35
C ASN A 202 -0.77 14.87 -16.41
N ALA A 203 -1.32 14.69 -15.22
CA ALA A 203 -0.73 13.83 -14.19
C ALA A 203 -0.70 12.33 -14.60
N LEU A 204 -1.64 11.88 -15.44
CA LEU A 204 -1.63 10.52 -15.97
C LEU A 204 -0.47 10.33 -16.96
N ASP A 205 -0.17 11.32 -17.81
CA ASP A 205 0.98 11.28 -18.71
C ASP A 205 2.29 11.16 -17.92
N ALA A 206 2.42 11.94 -16.85
CA ALA A 206 3.57 11.85 -15.94
C ALA A 206 3.68 10.48 -15.27
N LEU A 207 2.55 9.90 -14.85
CA LEU A 207 2.51 8.57 -14.23
C LEU A 207 2.92 7.47 -15.22
N LEU A 208 2.40 7.52 -16.45
CA LEU A 208 2.72 6.56 -17.51
C LEU A 208 4.19 6.67 -17.95
N ASP A 209 4.70 7.89 -18.06
CA ASP A 209 6.10 8.12 -18.42
C ASP A 209 7.07 7.60 -17.34
N LEU A 210 6.71 7.72 -16.06
CA LEU A 210 7.48 7.12 -14.95
C LEU A 210 7.37 5.59 -14.88
N SER A 211 6.28 5.01 -15.42
CA SER A 211 5.99 3.57 -15.36
C SER A 211 6.58 2.78 -16.53
N ARG A 212 6.97 3.44 -17.62
CA ARG A 212 7.52 2.80 -18.82
C ARG A 212 9.04 2.81 -18.86
N LEU A 213 9.61 1.88 -19.63
CA LEU A 213 11.02 1.91 -19.99
C LEU A 213 11.21 2.95 -21.12
N ASN A 214 11.77 4.11 -20.79
CA ASN A 214 12.07 5.14 -21.78
C ASN A 214 13.47 4.91 -22.37
N ILE A 215 13.56 4.89 -23.69
CA ILE A 215 14.82 4.79 -24.43
C ILE A 215 15.08 6.16 -25.04
N GLU A 216 16.22 6.76 -24.69
CA GLU A 216 16.61 8.10 -25.09
C GLU A 216 17.97 8.08 -25.80
N PRO A 217 18.19 8.95 -26.79
CA PRO A 217 19.52 9.20 -27.33
C PRO A 217 20.39 9.95 -26.29
N ASP A 218 21.70 9.89 -26.44
CA ASP A 218 22.69 10.65 -25.66
C ASP A 218 22.74 10.31 -24.16
N VAL A 219 22.56 9.03 -23.80
CA VAL A 219 22.89 8.59 -22.43
C VAL A 219 24.42 8.53 -22.30
N PRO A 220 25.05 9.26 -21.35
CA PRO A 220 26.51 9.34 -21.28
C PRO A 220 27.14 7.96 -21.02
N ASP A 221 28.03 7.54 -21.92
CA ASP A 221 28.94 6.42 -21.69
C ASP A 221 30.13 6.93 -20.84
N PRO A 222 30.39 6.34 -19.65
CA PRO A 222 31.56 6.70 -18.85
C PRO A 222 32.89 6.58 -19.62
N ASP A 223 32.95 5.68 -20.59
CA ASP A 223 34.19 5.36 -21.32
C ASP A 223 34.33 6.12 -22.65
N ASN A 224 33.22 6.61 -23.23
CA ASN A 224 33.22 7.39 -24.50
C ASN A 224 32.19 8.55 -24.49
N PRO A 225 32.53 9.72 -23.92
CA PRO A 225 31.61 10.85 -23.75
C PRO A 225 31.08 11.46 -25.06
N ASP A 226 31.80 11.29 -26.18
CA ASP A 226 31.48 11.90 -27.47
C ASP A 226 30.59 11.00 -28.37
N GLU A 227 30.32 9.76 -27.96
CA GLU A 227 29.52 8.82 -28.74
C GLU A 227 28.04 8.88 -28.35
N LYS A 228 27.17 9.17 -29.32
CA LYS A 228 25.72 9.21 -29.13
C LYS A 228 25.17 7.79 -29.04
N GLN A 229 25.01 7.30 -27.81
CA GLN A 229 24.43 5.97 -27.57
C GLN A 229 22.96 6.07 -27.14
N TRP A 230 22.17 5.10 -27.61
CA TRP A 230 20.83 4.87 -27.08
C TRP A 230 20.94 4.24 -25.70
N GLY A 231 20.29 4.84 -24.71
CA GLY A 231 20.26 4.29 -23.35
C GLY A 231 18.90 4.41 -22.69
N ILE A 232 18.76 3.69 -21.57
CA ILE A 232 17.53 3.70 -20.77
C ILE A 232 17.58 4.88 -19.80
N ARG A 233 16.52 5.69 -19.77
CA ARG A 233 16.37 6.74 -18.74
C ARG A 233 16.37 6.11 -17.35
N LYS A 234 17.35 6.47 -16.52
CA LYS A 234 17.47 5.97 -15.15
C LYS A 234 16.58 6.78 -14.19
N ASN A 235 15.50 6.15 -13.72
CA ASN A 235 14.73 6.65 -12.58
C ASN A 235 15.31 6.08 -11.28
N PRO A 236 15.66 6.91 -10.28
CA PRO A 236 16.17 6.41 -9.01
C PRO A 236 15.05 5.69 -8.23
N GLY A 237 15.38 4.52 -7.68
CA GLY A 237 14.45 3.73 -6.87
C GLY A 237 13.55 2.82 -7.69
N TRP A 238 12.66 2.11 -6.99
CA TRP A 238 11.66 1.25 -7.61
C TRP A 238 10.30 1.95 -7.58
N LEU A 239 10.03 2.75 -8.61
CA LEU A 239 8.78 3.49 -8.74
C LEU A 239 7.67 2.59 -9.29
N VAL A 240 6.46 2.72 -8.75
CA VAL A 240 5.28 1.96 -9.17
C VAL A 240 4.04 2.84 -9.16
N PRO A 241 3.14 2.72 -10.16
CA PRO A 241 1.82 3.34 -10.07
C PRO A 241 0.98 2.61 -9.02
N ILE A 242 0.31 3.36 -8.16
CA ILE A 242 -0.53 2.81 -7.09
C ILE A 242 -1.89 3.50 -7.04
N PRO A 243 -3.00 2.75 -6.94
CA PRO A 243 -4.28 3.32 -6.60
C PRO A 243 -4.30 3.63 -5.11
N VAL A 244 -4.51 4.91 -4.78
CA VAL A 244 -4.42 5.41 -3.39
C VAL A 244 -5.79 5.72 -2.79
N GLY A 245 -6.85 5.75 -3.59
CA GLY A 245 -8.16 6.15 -3.11
C GLY A 245 -9.17 6.30 -4.23
N TYR A 246 -10.16 7.15 -3.96
CA TYR A 246 -11.32 7.35 -4.81
C TYR A 246 -11.71 8.84 -4.86
N ALA A 247 -12.26 9.25 -6.00
CA ALA A 247 -12.88 10.55 -6.19
C ALA A 247 -14.35 10.37 -6.60
N SER A 248 -15.25 11.15 -6.02
CA SER A 248 -16.67 11.09 -6.34
C SER A 248 -16.95 11.58 -7.75
N ILE A 249 -17.76 10.82 -8.48
CA ILE A 249 -18.33 11.18 -9.79
C ILE A 249 -19.84 11.47 -9.70
N SER A 250 -20.42 11.39 -8.51
CA SER A 250 -21.81 11.75 -8.23
C SER A 250 -21.90 12.64 -6.99
N PRO A 251 -23.05 13.32 -6.78
CA PRO A 251 -23.38 13.88 -5.48
C PRO A 251 -23.38 12.83 -4.36
N LEU A 252 -23.32 13.29 -3.12
CA LEU A 252 -23.51 12.47 -1.94
C LEU A 252 -25.02 12.25 -1.69
N TYR A 253 -25.49 11.03 -1.91
CA TYR A 253 -26.87 10.62 -1.69
C TYR A 253 -27.13 10.28 -0.23
N GLN A 254 -28.35 10.53 0.22
CA GLN A 254 -28.77 10.22 1.58
C GLN A 254 -28.95 8.70 1.78
N PRO A 255 -28.88 8.21 3.04
CA PRO A 255 -29.15 6.80 3.34
C PRO A 255 -30.52 6.35 2.79
N GLY A 256 -30.54 5.20 2.09
CA GLY A 256 -31.76 4.61 1.51
C GLY A 256 -32.20 5.19 0.16
N GLU A 257 -31.53 6.22 -0.37
CA GLU A 257 -31.85 6.81 -1.68
C GLU A 257 -31.39 5.93 -2.85
N VAL A 258 -30.22 5.28 -2.71
CA VAL A 258 -29.63 4.43 -3.74
C VAL A 258 -30.09 2.99 -3.59
N ARG A 259 -30.80 2.49 -4.61
CA ARG A 259 -31.28 1.10 -4.65
C ARG A 259 -30.12 0.11 -4.66
N ASN A 260 -30.27 -1.00 -3.93
CA ASN A 260 -29.28 -2.09 -3.81
C ASN A 260 -27.92 -1.64 -3.24
N ALA A 261 -27.90 -0.57 -2.43
CA ALA A 261 -26.76 -0.24 -1.60
C ALA A 261 -26.49 -1.37 -0.57
N ARG A 262 -25.29 -1.37 0.00
CA ARG A 262 -24.86 -2.39 0.98
C ARG A 262 -25.72 -2.38 2.25
N ASP A 263 -26.11 -1.19 2.67
CA ASP A 263 -27.03 -0.91 3.77
C ASP A 263 -27.81 0.39 3.45
N ASN A 264 -28.85 0.66 4.25
CA ASN A 264 -29.70 1.84 4.10
C ASN A 264 -29.44 2.89 5.20
N GLU A 265 -28.32 2.80 5.91
CA GLU A 265 -27.98 3.66 7.06
C GLU A 265 -26.78 4.57 6.74
N THR A 266 -25.98 4.23 5.75
CA THR A 266 -24.78 4.97 5.35
C THR A 266 -25.04 5.81 4.09
N PRO A 267 -24.60 7.08 4.04
CA PRO A 267 -24.61 7.87 2.81
C PRO A 267 -23.81 7.20 1.68
N PHE A 268 -24.20 7.45 0.43
CA PHE A 268 -23.62 6.77 -0.73
C PHE A 268 -23.18 7.78 -1.80
N CYS A 269 -22.05 7.53 -2.46
CA CYS A 269 -21.69 8.20 -3.72
C CYS A 269 -21.00 7.22 -4.67
N PHE A 270 -21.15 7.45 -5.97
CA PHE A 270 -20.37 6.75 -6.99
C PHE A 270 -19.00 7.40 -7.08
N VAL A 271 -17.97 6.56 -7.24
CA VAL A 271 -16.58 7.00 -7.23
C VAL A 271 -15.78 6.33 -8.34
N GLU A 272 -14.68 6.98 -8.74
CA GLU A 272 -13.63 6.40 -9.58
C GLU A 272 -12.29 6.34 -8.84
N ASN A 273 -11.36 5.52 -9.33
CA ASN A 273 -10.06 5.34 -8.69
C ASN A 273 -9.14 6.54 -8.86
N LEU A 274 -8.47 6.94 -7.78
CA LEU A 274 -7.37 7.89 -7.78
C LEU A 274 -6.04 7.16 -7.79
N TYR A 275 -5.18 7.53 -8.75
CA TYR A 275 -3.82 7.02 -8.86
C TYR A 275 -2.80 8.03 -8.35
N SER A 276 -1.75 7.51 -7.75
CA SER A 276 -0.54 8.24 -7.40
C SER A 276 0.68 7.37 -7.70
N LEU A 277 1.85 7.89 -7.36
CA LEU A 277 3.10 7.17 -7.49
C LEU A 277 3.54 6.65 -6.12
N GLY A 278 3.96 5.40 -6.08
CA GLY A 278 4.58 4.75 -4.94
C GLY A 278 6.04 4.40 -5.23
N GLU A 279 6.78 4.11 -4.17
CA GLU A 279 8.12 3.56 -4.26
C GLU A 279 8.28 2.39 -3.29
N TRP A 280 8.91 1.31 -3.75
CA TRP A 280 9.36 0.23 -2.87
C TRP A 280 10.76 0.55 -2.34
N VAL A 281 10.83 0.87 -1.05
CA VAL A 281 12.03 1.35 -0.39
C VAL A 281 12.53 0.31 0.61
N SER A 282 13.84 0.08 0.68
CA SER A 282 14.41 -0.78 1.74
C SER A 282 14.12 -0.17 3.12
N PRO A 283 13.64 -0.96 4.11
CA PRO A 283 13.33 -0.46 5.45
C PRO A 283 14.46 0.31 6.13
N HIS A 284 15.72 0.05 5.77
CA HIS A 284 16.87 0.78 6.29
C HIS A 284 16.88 2.28 5.94
N ARG A 285 16.33 2.66 4.78
CA ARG A 285 16.27 4.04 4.30
C ARG A 285 15.17 4.86 4.97
N ILE A 286 14.22 4.21 5.64
CA ILE A 286 13.22 4.91 6.43
C ILE A 286 13.91 5.45 7.68
N THR A 287 13.82 6.74 7.96
CA THR A 287 14.45 7.41 9.10
C THR A 287 13.48 7.69 10.24
N THR A 288 12.20 7.94 9.93
CA THR A 288 11.14 8.23 10.91
C THR A 288 9.93 7.32 10.70
N LEU A 289 9.07 7.20 11.71
CA LEU A 289 7.86 6.39 11.61
C LEU A 289 6.84 6.99 10.63
N GLN A 290 6.71 8.31 10.60
CA GLN A 290 5.77 9.05 9.76
C GLN A 290 6.02 8.82 8.26
N GLN A 291 7.26 8.47 7.89
CA GLN A 291 7.62 8.05 6.54
C GLN A 291 7.01 6.70 6.13
N LEU A 292 6.70 5.82 7.08
CA LEU A 292 6.23 4.47 6.83
C LEU A 292 4.69 4.37 6.87
N LEU A 293 4.04 5.13 7.74
CA LEU A 293 2.60 5.00 8.00
C LEU A 293 1.74 5.57 6.86
N TRP A 294 0.73 4.80 6.48
CA TRP A 294 -0.37 5.21 5.62
C TRP A 294 -1.57 5.57 6.47
N HIS A 295 -2.19 6.70 6.16
CA HIS A 295 -3.37 7.21 6.86
C HIS A 295 -4.52 7.40 5.88
N GLN A 296 -5.75 7.13 6.32
CA GLN A 296 -6.95 7.49 5.57
C GLN A 296 -7.23 8.99 5.77
N GLN A 297 -7.59 9.66 4.68
CA GLN A 297 -8.00 11.04 4.64
C GLN A 297 -9.24 11.13 3.74
N ALA A 298 -10.28 11.79 4.25
CA ALA A 298 -11.50 12.07 3.49
C ALA A 298 -11.73 13.58 3.49
N ASP A 299 -11.77 14.17 2.32
CA ASP A 299 -12.30 15.51 2.08
C ASP A 299 -13.68 15.33 1.45
N VAL A 300 -14.70 15.23 2.31
CA VAL A 300 -16.08 14.89 1.89
C VAL A 300 -16.67 15.99 1.02
N GLU A 301 -16.31 17.26 1.27
CA GLU A 301 -16.78 18.40 0.48
C GLU A 301 -16.26 18.35 -0.96
N LYS A 302 -15.00 17.96 -1.14
CA LYS A 302 -14.41 17.76 -2.48
C LYS A 302 -14.64 16.36 -3.04
N GLY A 303 -15.26 15.47 -2.27
CA GLY A 303 -15.49 14.08 -2.65
C GLY A 303 -14.21 13.26 -2.85
N ILE A 304 -13.14 13.57 -2.12
CA ILE A 304 -11.85 12.88 -2.21
C ILE A 304 -11.67 11.95 -1.01
N TYR A 305 -11.51 10.65 -1.26
CA TYR A 305 -11.35 9.62 -0.24
C TYR A 305 -10.07 8.83 -0.50
N ARG A 306 -8.97 9.17 0.16
CA ARG A 306 -7.65 8.61 -0.17
C ARG A 306 -6.84 8.18 1.04
N CYS A 307 -5.91 7.27 0.80
CA CYS A 307 -4.81 7.00 1.69
C CYS A 307 -3.62 7.88 1.30
N SER A 308 -2.97 8.47 2.30
CA SER A 308 -1.77 9.28 2.11
C SER A 308 -0.62 8.75 2.98
N ASN A 309 0.59 8.84 2.47
CA ASN A 309 1.81 8.57 3.22
C ASN A 309 2.76 9.77 3.09
N ARG A 310 3.39 10.14 4.20
CA ARG A 310 4.16 11.40 4.30
C ARG A 310 5.66 11.22 4.04
N TYR A 311 6.06 10.17 3.31
CA TYR A 311 7.48 9.88 3.09
C TYR A 311 8.24 11.08 2.53
N ALA A 312 7.69 11.73 1.50
CA ALA A 312 8.30 12.87 0.82
C ALA A 312 8.61 14.06 1.74
N ASP A 313 7.76 14.33 2.75
CA ASP A 313 7.93 15.45 3.69
C ASP A 313 9.25 15.37 4.48
N PHE A 314 9.79 14.16 4.64
CA PHE A 314 10.97 13.89 5.45
C PHE A 314 12.20 13.51 4.62
N VAL A 315 12.08 13.47 3.29
CA VAL A 315 13.24 13.29 2.41
C VAL A 315 13.90 14.65 2.25
N THR A 316 14.95 14.91 3.02
CA THR A 316 15.86 16.03 2.73
C THR A 316 16.49 15.81 1.36
N ASN A 317 16.58 16.87 0.54
CA ASN A 317 17.16 16.89 -0.82
C ASN A 317 18.62 16.38 -0.96
N THR A 318 19.21 15.84 0.11
CA THR A 318 20.60 15.36 0.20
C THR A 318 20.89 14.14 -0.70
N ASP A 319 19.87 13.40 -1.15
CA ASP A 319 20.04 12.27 -2.08
C ASP A 319 20.12 12.69 -3.56
N ILE A 320 20.07 13.99 -3.88
CA ILE A 320 20.29 14.49 -5.25
C ILE A 320 21.79 14.49 -5.61
N ASN A 321 22.69 14.51 -4.62
CA ASN A 321 24.14 14.63 -4.83
C ASN A 321 24.94 13.33 -4.69
N ASN A 322 24.31 12.20 -4.41
CA ASN A 322 24.95 10.89 -4.47
C ASN A 322 24.44 10.14 -5.71
N LYS A 323 24.84 10.63 -6.89
CA LYS A 323 24.87 9.87 -8.13
C LYS A 323 26.29 9.79 -8.62
#